data_AF-A0A8C1YXR1-F1
#
_entry.id   AF-A0A8C1YXR1-F1
#
_cell.length_a   1.000
_cell.length_b   1.000
_cell.length_c   1.000
_cell.angle_alpha   90.00
_cell.angle_beta   90.00
_cell.angle_gamma   90.00
#
_symmetry.space_group_name_H-M   'P 1'
#
loop_
_entity.id
_entity.type
_entity.pdbx_description
1 polymer ?
#
loop_
_entity_poly.entity_id
_entity_poly.type
_entity_poly.pdbx_seq_one_letter_code
_entity_poly.pdbx_strand_id
1 'polypeptide(L)'
;EKGHPGLIGLIGPPGEQGEKGDRGLPGPQGTAGSKGDSGISGASGPLGPPGPPGLPVSLCSVGPAGQKGDTGSAGPPGPPGPPGEIIQPLPMQMPKKSRRSIDMQADEAGTMLDYGEGMEDIFSSLNNLKQDIERMKYPMGTQNNPARSCKDLQLAHPEFPDGEYYIDPNQGCSGDSFKVYCNFTAGGETCIFPDKKSNGVRISSWPKEVPGSWFSEFKRGKILSYVDAEGNSINMVQMTFLKLLTASARQNLTYSCHQSVAWHDATTDSYDRALRFLGSNDEEMSYDNNPFIKALSDGCGMRKGYGKTVLEINTPKIDQVPIIDVMFTDFGDPNQKFGFEVGPVCFLG
;
A
#
# COMPACT_ATOMS: atom_id res chain seq x y z
N GLU A 1 -38.80 -21.69 92.11
CA GLU A 1 -38.61 -22.16 90.73
C GLU A 1 -37.40 -21.47 90.13
N LYS A 2 -36.36 -22.23 89.78
CA LYS A 2 -35.14 -21.70 89.16
C LYS A 2 -35.35 -21.75 87.64
N GLY A 3 -35.14 -20.60 86.99
CA GLY A 3 -35.49 -20.35 85.59
C GLY A 3 -34.87 -21.33 84.61
N HIS A 4 -35.62 -21.60 83.54
CA HIS A 4 -35.15 -22.38 82.41
C HIS A 4 -33.87 -21.72 81.85
N PRO A 5 -32.76 -22.47 81.71
CA PRO A 5 -31.53 -21.97 81.12
C PRO A 5 -31.78 -21.45 79.70
N GLY A 6 -31.18 -20.31 79.36
CA GLY A 6 -31.33 -19.66 78.06
C GLY A 6 -30.91 -20.56 76.90
N LEU A 7 -31.58 -20.36 75.75
CA LEU A 7 -31.26 -21.02 74.49
C LEU A 7 -29.76 -20.87 74.17
N ILE A 8 -29.10 -22.00 73.90
CA ILE A 8 -27.72 -22.06 73.43
C ILE A 8 -27.65 -21.30 72.08
N GLY A 9 -26.77 -20.31 71.99
CA GLY A 9 -26.58 -19.50 70.79
C GLY A 9 -26.18 -20.37 69.58
N LEU A 10 -26.66 -19.98 68.40
CA LEU A 10 -26.34 -20.65 67.14
C LEU A 10 -24.82 -20.64 66.91
N ILE A 11 -24.30 -21.79 66.46
CA ILE A 11 -22.91 -21.96 66.04
C ILE A 11 -22.63 -21.00 64.88
N GLY A 12 -21.60 -20.18 65.02
CA GLY A 12 -21.20 -19.22 63.98
C GLY A 12 -20.80 -19.92 62.68
N PRO A 13 -20.99 -19.27 61.51
CA PRO A 13 -20.64 -19.87 60.23
C PRO A 13 -19.12 -20.16 60.15
N PRO A 14 -18.71 -21.20 59.40
CA PRO A 14 -17.30 -21.48 59.12
C PRO A 14 -16.61 -20.27 58.49
N GLY A 15 -15.39 -19.95 58.92
CA GLY A 15 -14.63 -18.83 58.38
C GLY A 15 -14.30 -19.00 56.90
N GLU A 16 -14.26 -17.88 56.17
CA GLU A 16 -13.98 -17.89 54.73
C GLU A 16 -12.54 -18.35 54.42
N GLN A 17 -12.40 -19.05 53.29
CA GLN A 17 -11.12 -19.53 52.78
C GLN A 17 -10.25 -18.33 52.37
N GLY A 18 -9.04 -18.23 52.93
CA GLY A 18 -8.12 -17.13 52.65
C GLY A 18 -7.73 -17.04 51.16
N GLU A 19 -7.60 -15.81 50.68
CA GLU A 19 -7.23 -15.50 49.29
C GLU A 19 -5.84 -16.05 48.93
N LYS A 20 -5.73 -16.61 47.73
CA LYS A 20 -4.48 -17.11 47.17
C LYS A 20 -3.61 -15.92 46.78
N GLY A 21 -2.43 -15.80 47.42
CA GLY A 21 -1.53 -14.66 47.24
C GLY A 21 -1.15 -14.35 45.79
N ASP A 22 -0.99 -13.05 45.52
CA ASP A 22 -0.65 -12.49 44.22
C ASP A 22 0.68 -13.01 43.67
N ARG A 23 0.72 -13.27 42.36
CA ARG A 23 1.96 -13.54 41.64
C ARG A 23 2.70 -12.20 41.45
N GLY A 24 3.93 -12.14 41.95
CA GLY A 24 4.72 -10.90 42.04
C GLY A 24 4.88 -10.13 40.73
N LEU A 25 5.02 -8.80 40.86
CA LEU A 25 5.27 -7.87 39.76
C LEU A 25 6.54 -8.26 38.97
N PRO A 26 6.57 -8.01 37.64
CA PRO A 26 7.78 -8.16 36.84
C PRO A 26 8.94 -7.38 37.46
N GLY A 27 10.14 -7.98 37.46
CA GLY A 27 11.33 -7.35 38.04
C GLY A 27 11.64 -6.00 37.39
N PRO A 28 12.28 -5.07 38.12
CA PRO A 28 12.64 -3.77 37.57
C PRO A 28 13.57 -3.92 36.35
N GLN A 29 13.39 -3.02 35.38
CA GLN A 29 14.28 -2.92 34.22
C GLN A 29 15.73 -2.79 34.69
N GLY A 30 16.64 -3.57 34.10
CA GLY A 30 18.06 -3.53 34.43
C GLY A 30 18.61 -2.10 34.37
N THR A 31 19.46 -1.75 35.34
CA THR A 31 20.14 -0.45 35.41
C THR A 31 20.81 -0.10 34.07
N ALA A 32 20.62 1.12 33.58
CA ALA A 32 21.44 1.64 32.49
C ALA A 32 22.92 1.44 32.83
N GLY A 33 23.69 0.91 31.87
CA GLY A 33 25.13 0.73 32.05
C GLY A 33 25.79 2.04 32.50
N SER A 34 26.79 1.92 33.37
CA SER A 34 27.56 3.06 33.87
C SER A 34 27.94 4.00 32.72
N LYS A 35 27.59 5.28 32.85
CA LYS A 35 28.12 6.35 31.99
C LYS A 35 29.64 6.18 31.98
N GLY A 36 30.22 5.95 30.81
CA GLY A 36 31.67 5.84 30.66
C GLY A 36 32.34 7.07 31.25
N ASP A 37 33.52 6.86 31.84
CA ASP A 37 34.29 7.93 32.49
C ASP A 37 34.39 9.15 31.57
N SER A 38 34.09 10.33 32.15
CA SER A 38 34.28 11.60 31.46
C SER A 38 35.71 11.67 30.93
N GLY A 39 35.85 11.77 29.61
CA GLY A 39 37.14 11.98 28.98
C GLY A 39 37.83 13.21 29.57
N ILE A 40 39.15 13.11 29.75
CA ILE A 40 40.01 14.19 30.22
C ILE A 40 39.71 15.50 29.46
N SER A 41 39.42 16.57 30.20
CA SER A 41 39.21 17.90 29.62
C SER A 41 40.43 18.31 28.82
N GLY A 42 40.25 18.63 27.54
CA GLY A 42 41.29 19.20 26.69
C GLY A 42 41.83 20.50 27.28
N ALA A 43 43.14 20.74 27.14
CA ALA A 43 43.81 21.92 27.65
C ALA A 43 43.15 23.22 27.14
N SER A 44 42.90 24.16 28.05
CA SER A 44 42.31 25.47 27.73
C SER A 44 43.16 26.20 26.68
N GLY A 45 42.50 26.68 25.62
CA GLY A 45 43.13 27.54 24.62
C GLY A 45 43.63 28.87 25.23
N PRO A 46 44.65 29.50 24.62
CA PRO A 46 45.23 30.73 25.14
C PRO A 46 44.22 31.88 25.18
N LEU A 47 44.33 32.72 26.22
CA LEU A 47 43.47 33.88 26.43
C LEU A 47 43.61 34.88 25.26
N GLY A 48 42.49 35.28 24.66
CA GLY A 48 42.46 36.31 23.64
C GLY A 48 42.83 37.70 24.20
N PRO A 49 43.38 38.60 23.38
CA PRO A 49 43.78 39.93 23.83
C PRO A 49 42.57 40.80 24.24
N PRO A 50 42.72 41.74 25.20
CA PRO A 50 41.63 42.61 25.66
C PRO A 50 41.09 43.53 24.56
N GLY A 51 39.76 43.63 24.45
CA GLY A 51 39.09 44.55 23.53
C GLY A 51 39.09 46.01 24.02
N PRO A 52 38.97 46.99 23.10
CA PRO A 52 39.00 48.42 23.44
C PRO A 52 37.68 48.92 24.11
N PRO A 53 37.72 50.05 24.86
CA PRO A 53 36.56 50.58 25.61
C PRO A 53 35.46 51.16 24.71
N GLY A 54 34.19 50.95 25.09
CA GLY A 54 33.00 51.32 24.32
C GLY A 54 32.48 52.75 24.49
N LEU A 55 31.67 53.19 23.53
CA LEU A 55 30.83 54.41 23.52
C LEU A 55 29.33 54.03 23.45
N PRO A 56 28.39 54.91 23.88
CA PRO A 56 27.13 54.48 24.48
C PRO A 56 25.88 54.52 23.57
N VAL A 57 24.94 53.60 23.89
CA VAL A 57 23.47 53.48 23.69
C VAL A 57 22.78 53.88 22.36
N SER A 58 22.10 52.89 21.75
CA SER A 58 20.73 53.03 21.23
C SER A 58 20.02 51.67 21.23
N LEU A 59 18.74 51.68 21.59
CA LEU A 59 17.88 50.52 21.85
C LEU A 59 17.41 49.78 20.58
N CYS A 60 17.15 48.48 20.77
CA CYS A 60 16.24 47.59 20.04
C CYS A 60 16.66 47.12 18.63
N SER A 61 17.29 45.95 18.58
CA SER A 61 17.07 44.94 17.53
C SER A 61 17.37 43.55 18.11
N VAL A 62 16.37 42.68 18.12
CA VAL A 62 16.50 41.26 18.49
C VAL A 62 17.44 40.61 17.47
N GLY A 63 18.57 40.06 17.93
CA GLY A 63 19.55 39.38 17.08
C GLY A 63 19.02 38.04 16.54
N PRO A 64 19.51 37.59 15.37
CA PRO A 64 19.11 36.32 14.77
C PRO A 64 19.55 35.13 15.62
N ALA A 65 18.74 34.07 15.63
CA ALA A 65 19.04 32.81 16.30
C ALA A 65 20.35 32.19 15.76
N GLY A 66 21.20 31.71 16.67
CA GLY A 66 22.48 31.09 16.33
C GLY A 66 22.31 29.83 15.47
N GLN A 67 23.25 29.61 14.55
CA GLN A 67 23.29 28.39 13.72
C GLN A 67 23.41 27.15 14.61
N LYS A 68 22.55 26.16 14.33
CA LYS A 68 22.61 24.82 14.92
C LYS A 68 23.93 24.18 14.51
N GLY A 69 24.74 23.75 15.49
CA GLY A 69 25.99 23.05 15.22
C GLY A 69 25.79 21.75 14.45
N ASP A 70 26.75 21.42 13.59
CA ASP A 70 26.71 20.22 12.75
C ASP A 70 26.63 18.93 13.57
N THR A 71 25.83 17.98 13.08
CA THR A 71 25.65 16.67 13.71
C THR A 71 26.93 15.87 13.55
N GLY A 72 27.52 15.44 14.67
CA GLY A 72 28.74 14.65 14.67
C GLY A 72 28.60 13.35 13.88
N SER A 73 29.68 12.94 13.21
CA SER A 73 29.74 11.73 12.39
C SER A 73 29.45 10.48 13.22
N ALA A 74 28.71 9.53 12.62
CA ALA A 74 28.42 8.23 13.23
C ALA A 74 29.71 7.49 13.61
N GLY A 75 29.71 6.89 14.80
CA GLY A 75 30.85 6.10 15.29
C GLY A 75 31.08 4.84 14.44
N PRO A 76 32.31 4.30 14.44
CA PRO A 76 32.63 3.10 13.68
C PRO A 76 31.84 1.87 14.17
N PRO A 77 31.55 0.89 13.29
CA PRO A 77 30.90 -0.36 13.67
C PRO A 77 31.67 -1.10 14.75
N GLY A 78 30.94 -1.73 15.69
CA GLY A 78 31.54 -2.54 16.74
C GLY A 78 32.28 -3.78 16.19
N PRO A 79 33.25 -4.32 16.94
CA PRO A 79 34.00 -5.49 16.51
C PRO A 79 33.10 -6.73 16.36
N PRO A 80 33.44 -7.67 15.45
CA PRO A 80 32.69 -8.92 15.29
C PRO A 80 32.67 -9.75 16.57
N GLY A 81 31.52 -10.38 16.85
CA GLY A 81 31.38 -11.30 17.99
C GLY A 81 32.27 -12.54 17.87
N PRO A 82 32.58 -13.21 18.99
CA PRO A 82 33.42 -14.40 18.99
C PRO A 82 32.78 -15.55 18.20
N PRO A 83 33.58 -16.43 17.55
CA PRO A 83 33.08 -17.57 16.80
C PRO A 83 32.26 -18.53 17.66
N GLY A 84 31.11 -18.97 17.14
CA GLY A 84 30.26 -19.96 17.78
C GLY A 84 30.94 -21.33 17.91
N GLU A 85 30.78 -21.94 19.08
CA GLU A 85 31.33 -23.25 19.42
C GLU A 85 30.67 -24.35 18.58
N ILE A 86 31.50 -25.13 17.89
CA ILE A 86 31.09 -26.19 16.96
C ILE A 86 30.53 -27.35 17.78
N ILE A 87 29.24 -27.63 17.64
CA ILE A 87 28.62 -28.86 18.15
C ILE A 87 29.18 -30.03 17.34
N GLN A 88 30.01 -30.85 17.98
CA GLN A 88 30.45 -32.16 17.47
C GLN A 88 29.25 -33.10 17.32
N PRO A 89 29.14 -33.86 16.21
CA PRO A 89 28.17 -34.95 16.12
C PRO A 89 28.57 -36.11 17.05
N LEU A 90 27.61 -36.60 17.83
CA LEU A 90 27.71 -37.81 18.64
C LEU A 90 28.06 -39.03 17.77
N PRO A 91 28.94 -39.96 18.23
CA PRO A 91 29.29 -41.15 17.46
C PRO A 91 28.17 -42.20 17.50
N MET A 92 27.72 -42.64 16.33
CA MET A 92 26.88 -43.83 16.16
C MET A 92 27.63 -45.08 16.65
N GLN A 93 27.13 -45.70 17.73
CA GLN A 93 27.54 -47.03 18.14
C GLN A 93 26.71 -48.08 17.40
N MET A 94 27.35 -48.79 16.45
CA MET A 94 26.84 -50.05 15.93
C MET A 94 27.07 -51.17 16.95
N PRO A 95 26.06 -51.98 17.32
CA PRO A 95 26.31 -53.21 18.04
C PRO A 95 26.77 -54.30 17.05
N LYS A 96 27.96 -54.85 17.32
CA LYS A 96 28.50 -56.03 16.63
C LYS A 96 27.71 -57.28 17.04
N LYS A 97 27.37 -58.07 16.01
CA LYS A 97 27.26 -59.54 15.95
C LYS A 97 27.17 -60.29 17.30
N SER A 98 26.02 -60.90 17.55
CA SER A 98 25.93 -62.19 18.27
C SER A 98 25.26 -63.21 17.36
N ARG A 99 26.01 -64.27 17.04
CA ARG A 99 25.52 -65.49 16.41
C ARG A 99 24.65 -66.25 17.41
N ARG A 100 23.38 -66.51 17.06
CA ARG A 100 22.70 -67.75 17.42
C ARG A 100 21.94 -68.25 16.19
N SER A 101 22.35 -69.44 15.72
CA SER A 101 21.58 -70.30 14.82
C SER A 101 20.58 -71.14 15.63
N ILE A 102 19.65 -71.80 14.92
CA ILE A 102 18.66 -72.81 15.34
C ILE A 102 17.33 -72.14 15.77
N ASP A 103 16.16 -72.39 15.19
CA ASP A 103 15.68 -73.34 14.16
C ASP A 103 14.38 -72.80 13.52
N MET A 104 14.00 -73.42 12.39
CA MET A 104 12.72 -73.25 11.70
C MET A 104 11.50 -73.39 12.63
N GLN A 105 10.48 -72.56 12.41
CA GLN A 105 9.09 -73.04 12.35
C GLN A 105 8.29 -72.09 11.45
N ALA A 106 7.90 -72.59 10.28
CA ALA A 106 6.79 -72.03 9.53
C ALA A 106 5.52 -72.31 10.33
N ASP A 107 4.68 -71.30 10.58
CA ASP A 107 3.24 -71.48 10.74
C ASP A 107 2.51 -70.13 10.62
N GLU A 108 1.45 -70.19 9.80
CA GLU A 108 0.21 -69.41 9.82
C GLU A 108 0.18 -67.91 9.48
N ALA A 109 -0.41 -67.68 8.30
CA ALA A 109 -1.18 -66.53 7.87
C ALA A 109 -1.89 -65.75 8.99
N GLY A 110 -1.75 -64.42 9.00
CA GLY A 110 -2.70 -63.58 9.71
C GLY A 110 -2.24 -62.19 10.16
N THR A 111 -1.45 -61.44 9.38
CA THR A 111 -1.37 -59.96 9.53
C THR A 111 -0.64 -59.32 8.34
N MET A 112 -1.20 -59.48 7.13
CA MET A 112 -0.97 -58.49 6.08
C MET A 112 -2.19 -57.59 6.04
N LEU A 113 -1.95 -56.27 6.08
CA LEU A 113 -2.84 -55.13 5.80
C LEU A 113 -2.92 -54.16 6.99
N ASP A 114 -1.93 -53.25 7.08
CA ASP A 114 -2.19 -51.83 7.38
C ASP A 114 -0.95 -50.94 7.10
N TYR A 115 -0.31 -51.10 5.94
CA TYR A 115 0.74 -50.18 5.45
C TYR A 115 0.30 -49.36 4.23
N GLY A 116 -0.91 -49.64 3.71
CA GLY A 116 -1.50 -48.90 2.60
C GLY A 116 -2.20 -47.62 3.07
N GLU A 117 -2.91 -47.68 4.20
CA GLU A 117 -3.74 -46.58 4.70
C GLU A 117 -2.89 -45.37 5.13
N GLY A 118 -1.84 -45.59 5.93
CA GLY A 118 -0.93 -44.51 6.34
C GLY A 118 -0.03 -43.95 5.23
N MET A 119 0.15 -44.67 4.12
CA MET A 119 0.95 -44.19 2.99
C MET A 119 0.15 -43.26 2.08
N GLU A 120 -1.17 -43.48 1.98
CA GLU A 120 -2.10 -42.62 1.24
C GLU A 120 -2.19 -41.22 1.87
N ASP A 121 -2.20 -41.15 3.20
CA ASP A 121 -2.15 -39.87 3.94
C ASP A 121 -0.85 -39.10 3.72
N ILE A 122 0.29 -39.81 3.64
CA ILE A 122 1.60 -39.20 3.35
C ILE A 122 1.65 -38.69 1.91
N PHE A 123 1.16 -39.47 0.93
CA PHE A 123 1.09 -39.03 -0.47
C PHE A 123 0.11 -37.88 -0.65
N SER A 124 -1.02 -37.88 0.06
CA SER A 124 -1.98 -36.78 0.11
C SER A 124 -1.33 -35.51 0.66
N SER A 125 -0.61 -35.61 1.78
CA SER A 125 0.12 -34.50 2.39
C SER A 125 1.21 -33.94 1.47
N LEU A 126 1.96 -34.81 0.78
CA LEU A 126 2.98 -34.39 -0.18
C LEU A 126 2.35 -33.74 -1.42
N ASN A 127 1.21 -34.25 -1.89
CA ASN A 127 0.49 -33.66 -3.01
C ASN A 127 -0.10 -32.29 -2.65
N ASN A 128 -0.60 -32.12 -1.42
CA ASN A 128 -1.03 -30.82 -0.91
C ASN A 128 0.14 -29.85 -0.83
N LEU A 129 1.28 -30.26 -0.26
CA LEU A 129 2.48 -29.42 -0.21
C LEU A 129 2.99 -29.04 -1.61
N LYS A 130 2.95 -29.98 -2.56
CA LYS A 130 3.29 -29.71 -3.96
C LYS A 130 2.33 -28.67 -4.56
N GLN A 131 1.03 -28.82 -4.35
CA GLN A 131 0.04 -27.86 -4.82
C GLN A 131 0.21 -26.48 -4.16
N ASP A 132 0.57 -26.43 -2.88
CA ASP A 132 0.82 -25.18 -2.17
C ASP A 132 2.05 -24.47 -2.75
N ILE A 133 3.12 -25.22 -3.04
CA ILE A 133 4.31 -24.67 -3.74
C ILE A 133 3.95 -24.19 -5.14
N GLU A 134 3.15 -24.96 -5.88
CA GLU A 134 2.69 -24.56 -7.22
C GLU A 134 1.84 -23.28 -7.16
N ARG A 135 0.96 -23.14 -6.16
CA ARG A 135 0.13 -21.95 -5.96
C ARG A 135 0.93 -20.71 -5.56
N MET A 136 2.01 -20.89 -4.80
CA MET A 136 2.96 -19.79 -4.51
C MET A 136 3.75 -19.37 -5.74
N LYS A 137 4.06 -20.33 -6.62
CA LYS A 137 4.84 -20.07 -7.84
C LYS A 137 4.00 -19.45 -8.96
N TYR A 138 2.75 -19.90 -9.09
CA TYR A 138 1.81 -19.49 -10.12
C TYR A 138 0.48 -19.11 -9.46
N PRO A 139 0.34 -17.85 -9.01
CA PRO A 139 -0.88 -17.39 -8.38
C PRO A 139 -2.04 -17.38 -9.37
N MET A 140 -3.22 -17.81 -8.91
CA MET A 140 -4.41 -17.95 -9.76
C MET A 140 -5.20 -16.64 -9.93
N GLY A 141 -4.86 -15.58 -9.20
CA GLY A 141 -5.61 -14.31 -9.24
C GLY A 141 -6.98 -14.38 -8.53
N THR A 142 -7.10 -15.23 -7.51
CA THR A 142 -8.32 -15.35 -6.68
C THR A 142 -8.10 -14.67 -5.33
N GLN A 143 -9.15 -14.34 -4.58
CA GLN A 143 -9.01 -13.67 -3.27
C GLN A 143 -8.08 -14.42 -2.29
N ASN A 144 -8.09 -15.75 -2.32
CA ASN A 144 -7.25 -16.58 -1.46
C ASN A 144 -5.83 -16.78 -2.01
N ASN A 145 -5.61 -16.53 -3.30
CA ASN A 145 -4.32 -16.64 -3.96
C ASN A 145 -4.19 -15.53 -5.03
N PRO A 146 -4.03 -14.26 -4.58
CA PRO A 146 -3.96 -13.11 -5.48
C PRO A 146 -2.60 -13.08 -6.19
N ALA A 147 -2.58 -12.55 -7.41
CA ALA A 147 -1.33 -12.29 -8.11
C ALA A 147 -0.76 -10.92 -7.70
N ARG A 148 0.54 -10.68 -7.88
CA ARG A 148 1.12 -9.37 -7.55
C ARG A 148 0.63 -8.25 -8.49
N SER A 149 0.47 -8.56 -9.77
CA SER A 149 -0.08 -7.67 -10.79
C SER A 149 -0.78 -8.47 -11.88
N CYS A 150 -1.60 -7.82 -12.72
CA CYS A 150 -2.16 -8.47 -13.90
C CYS A 150 -1.07 -8.94 -14.88
N LYS A 151 0.09 -8.27 -14.90
CA LYS A 151 1.22 -8.67 -15.74
C LYS A 151 1.82 -9.99 -15.26
N ASP A 152 2.02 -10.13 -13.96
CA ASP A 152 2.52 -11.37 -13.36
C ASP A 152 1.56 -12.53 -13.61
N LEU A 153 0.25 -12.26 -13.51
CA LEU A 153 -0.79 -13.24 -13.78
C LEU A 153 -0.79 -13.69 -15.26
N GLN A 154 -0.59 -12.75 -16.20
CA GLN A 154 -0.43 -13.07 -17.62
C GLN A 154 0.78 -13.95 -17.90
N LEU A 155 1.91 -13.67 -17.23
CA LEU A 155 3.15 -14.44 -17.41
C LEU A 155 3.02 -15.85 -16.82
N ALA A 156 2.28 -16.00 -15.73
CA ALA A 156 2.00 -17.29 -15.10
C ALA A 156 0.98 -18.12 -15.92
N HIS A 157 -0.05 -17.46 -16.46
CA HIS A 157 -1.18 -18.09 -17.15
C HIS A 157 -1.54 -17.35 -18.46
N PRO A 158 -0.81 -17.60 -19.57
CA PRO A 158 -1.08 -16.96 -20.85
C PRO A 158 -2.45 -17.29 -21.46
N GLU A 159 -3.07 -18.39 -21.01
CA GLU A 159 -4.38 -18.86 -21.45
C GLU A 159 -5.57 -18.13 -20.80
N PHE A 160 -5.33 -17.29 -19.78
CA PHE A 160 -6.41 -16.61 -19.08
C PHE A 160 -7.08 -15.55 -19.96
N PRO A 161 -8.43 -15.48 -19.95
CA PRO A 161 -9.17 -14.46 -20.69
C PRO A 161 -9.17 -13.12 -19.96
N ASP A 162 -9.37 -12.03 -20.69
CA ASP A 162 -9.58 -10.70 -20.08
C ASP A 162 -10.76 -10.74 -19.10
N GLY A 163 -10.59 -10.15 -17.93
CA GLY A 163 -11.59 -10.27 -16.86
C GLY A 163 -11.18 -9.64 -15.54
N GLU A 164 -11.98 -9.92 -14.51
CA GLU A 164 -11.74 -9.39 -13.17
C GLU A 164 -10.99 -10.40 -12.31
N TYR A 165 -9.87 -9.98 -11.72
CA TYR A 165 -8.99 -10.82 -10.92
C TYR A 165 -8.55 -10.08 -9.64
N TYR A 166 -8.16 -10.84 -8.61
CA TYR A 166 -7.60 -10.25 -7.39
C TYR A 166 -6.10 -10.10 -7.53
N ILE A 167 -5.62 -8.90 -7.17
CA ILE A 167 -4.20 -8.60 -7.08
C ILE A 167 -3.81 -8.10 -5.70
N ASP A 168 -2.55 -8.35 -5.36
CA ASP A 168 -1.92 -7.95 -4.11
C ASP A 168 -0.49 -7.39 -4.36
N PRO A 169 -0.37 -6.13 -4.80
CA PRO A 169 0.91 -5.47 -5.09
C PRO A 169 1.88 -5.37 -3.91
N ASN A 170 1.39 -5.07 -2.70
CA ASN A 170 2.22 -4.94 -1.50
C ASN A 170 2.63 -6.32 -0.93
N GLN A 171 1.94 -7.39 -1.36
CA GLN A 171 2.11 -8.75 -0.86
C GLN A 171 1.87 -8.86 0.66
N GLY A 172 2.17 -10.03 1.22
CA GLY A 172 2.05 -10.28 2.65
C GLY A 172 0.70 -10.89 2.98
N CYS A 173 -0.16 -10.15 3.67
CA CYS A 173 -1.46 -10.67 4.08
C CYS A 173 -2.49 -10.47 2.97
N SER A 174 -2.87 -11.54 2.27
CA SER A 174 -3.82 -11.49 1.15
C SER A 174 -5.22 -10.93 1.48
N GLY A 175 -5.52 -10.65 2.75
CA GLY A 175 -6.77 -10.05 3.20
C GLY A 175 -6.98 -8.58 2.79
N ASP A 176 -5.92 -7.87 2.36
CA ASP A 176 -6.03 -6.51 1.80
C ASP A 176 -5.86 -6.48 0.27
N SER A 177 -5.91 -7.65 -0.38
CA SER A 177 -6.00 -7.76 -1.83
C SER A 177 -7.27 -7.12 -2.36
N PHE A 178 -7.23 -6.64 -3.60
CA PHE A 178 -8.36 -5.95 -4.21
C PHE A 178 -8.57 -6.43 -5.64
N LYS A 179 -9.82 -6.31 -6.10
CA LYS A 179 -10.24 -6.81 -7.41
C LYS A 179 -10.05 -5.75 -8.49
N VAL A 180 -9.41 -6.13 -9.59
CA VAL A 180 -9.13 -5.23 -10.73
C VAL A 180 -9.53 -5.88 -12.03
N TYR A 181 -9.66 -5.09 -13.08
CA TYR A 181 -9.82 -5.62 -14.43
C TYR A 181 -8.44 -5.82 -15.07
N CYS A 182 -8.10 -7.07 -15.36
CA CYS A 182 -6.88 -7.42 -16.07
C CYS A 182 -7.19 -7.54 -17.57
N ASN A 183 -6.49 -6.73 -18.35
CA ASN A 183 -6.53 -6.80 -19.81
C ASN A 183 -5.27 -7.50 -20.32
N PHE A 184 -5.39 -8.81 -20.55
CA PHE A 184 -4.31 -9.64 -21.08
C PHE A 184 -4.11 -9.43 -22.58
N THR A 185 -5.16 -9.10 -23.34
CA THR A 185 -5.01 -8.75 -24.77
C THR A 185 -4.20 -7.47 -24.99
N ALA A 186 -4.25 -6.53 -24.04
CA ALA A 186 -3.45 -5.30 -24.03
C ALA A 186 -2.07 -5.43 -23.35
N GLY A 187 -1.56 -6.66 -23.17
CA GLY A 187 -0.24 -6.88 -22.61
C GLY A 187 -0.17 -6.96 -21.08
N GLY A 188 -1.30 -7.27 -20.42
CA GLY A 188 -1.38 -7.49 -18.98
C GLY A 188 -1.62 -6.20 -18.17
N GLU A 189 -2.33 -5.24 -18.75
CA GLU A 189 -2.64 -3.98 -18.08
C GLU A 189 -3.57 -4.20 -16.89
N THR A 190 -3.26 -3.54 -15.76
CA THR A 190 -4.08 -3.51 -14.55
C THR A 190 -4.96 -2.27 -14.58
N CYS A 191 -6.25 -2.44 -14.85
CA CYS A 191 -7.19 -1.32 -14.98
C CYS A 191 -8.06 -1.15 -13.73
N ILE A 192 -8.09 0.09 -13.23
CA ILE A 192 -8.88 0.53 -12.08
C ILE A 192 -9.89 1.56 -12.55
N PHE A 193 -11.17 1.33 -12.23
CA PHE A 193 -12.27 2.18 -12.68
C PHE A 193 -12.57 3.30 -11.67
N PRO A 194 -13.04 4.47 -12.15
CA PRO A 194 -13.55 5.49 -11.25
C PRO A 194 -14.83 5.02 -10.56
N ASP A 195 -15.10 5.56 -9.37
CA ASP A 195 -16.36 5.33 -8.66
C ASP A 195 -17.56 5.69 -9.54
N LYS A 196 -18.70 5.01 -9.36
CA LYS A 196 -19.93 5.25 -10.15
C LYS A 196 -20.38 6.71 -10.09
N LYS A 197 -20.10 7.40 -8.99
CA LYS A 197 -20.40 8.83 -8.86
C LYS A 197 -19.36 9.68 -9.61
N SER A 198 -18.12 9.22 -9.70
CA SER A 198 -16.96 9.91 -10.27
C SER A 198 -16.75 9.60 -11.77
N ASN A 199 -17.52 8.69 -12.36
CA ASN A 199 -17.47 8.37 -13.80
C ASN A 199 -17.75 9.57 -14.72
N GLY A 200 -18.30 10.66 -14.18
CA GLY A 200 -18.44 11.94 -14.88
C GLY A 200 -19.85 12.50 -14.84
N VAL A 201 -20.12 13.48 -15.72
CA VAL A 201 -21.39 14.21 -15.76
C VAL A 201 -21.91 14.28 -17.19
N ARG A 202 -23.21 14.01 -17.38
CA ARG A 202 -23.89 14.18 -18.67
C ARG A 202 -23.92 15.64 -19.10
N ILE A 203 -24.02 15.87 -20.40
CA ILE A 203 -24.00 17.22 -20.97
C ILE A 203 -25.04 18.14 -20.31
N SER A 204 -24.56 19.18 -19.65
CA SER A 204 -25.36 20.10 -18.83
C SER A 204 -24.87 21.54 -18.99
N SER A 205 -25.75 22.50 -18.72
CA SER A 205 -25.39 23.93 -18.65
C SER A 205 -24.94 24.29 -17.23
N TRP A 206 -23.85 25.05 -17.11
CA TRP A 206 -23.24 25.44 -15.83
C TRP A 206 -23.23 26.96 -15.63
N PRO A 207 -24.41 27.64 -15.58
CA PRO A 207 -24.47 29.11 -15.59
C PRO A 207 -24.06 29.77 -14.27
N LYS A 208 -23.90 29.00 -13.19
CA LYS A 208 -23.57 29.51 -11.84
C LYS A 208 -22.11 29.25 -11.45
N GLU A 209 -21.35 28.57 -12.29
CA GLU A 209 -19.96 28.17 -12.04
C GLU A 209 -19.01 29.12 -12.77
N VAL A 210 -17.74 29.16 -12.35
CA VAL A 210 -16.74 30.11 -12.86
C VAL A 210 -15.84 29.43 -13.89
N PRO A 211 -15.68 29.99 -15.10
CA PRO A 211 -14.75 29.45 -16.08
C PRO A 211 -13.30 29.48 -15.56
N GLY A 212 -12.56 28.40 -15.76
CA GLY A 212 -11.20 28.22 -15.25
C GLY A 212 -11.13 27.73 -13.79
N SER A 213 -12.25 27.35 -13.17
CA SER A 213 -12.24 26.68 -11.87
C SER A 213 -12.20 25.17 -12.00
N TRP A 214 -11.72 24.50 -10.94
CA TRP A 214 -11.66 23.03 -10.87
C TRP A 214 -13.05 22.42 -10.71
N PHE A 215 -13.24 21.19 -11.19
CA PHE A 215 -14.51 20.49 -11.03
C PHE A 215 -14.86 20.31 -9.55
N SER A 216 -13.90 20.04 -8.67
CA SER A 216 -14.15 19.94 -7.23
C SER A 216 -14.73 21.21 -6.58
N GLU A 217 -14.47 22.39 -7.15
CA GLU A 217 -14.96 23.68 -6.65
C GLU A 217 -16.40 23.97 -7.07
N PHE A 218 -16.94 23.23 -8.04
CA PHE A 218 -18.30 23.44 -8.52
C PHE A 218 -19.33 23.05 -7.44
N LYS A 219 -20.53 23.64 -7.47
CA LYS A 219 -21.58 23.29 -6.48
C LYS A 219 -22.00 21.81 -6.50
N ARG A 220 -21.89 21.16 -7.66
CA ARG A 220 -22.12 19.71 -7.84
C ARG A 220 -20.83 18.94 -8.11
N GLY A 221 -19.72 19.62 -7.91
CA GLY A 221 -18.37 19.13 -8.04
C GLY A 221 -17.98 18.11 -6.99
N LYS A 222 -17.00 17.28 -7.32
CA LYS A 222 -16.27 16.45 -6.35
C LYS A 222 -14.94 16.01 -6.94
N ILE A 223 -14.00 15.69 -6.06
CA ILE A 223 -12.75 15.03 -6.44
C ILE A 223 -13.08 13.64 -6.99
N LEU A 224 -12.37 13.25 -8.05
CA LEU A 224 -12.51 11.94 -8.68
C LEU A 224 -11.87 10.88 -7.80
N SER A 225 -12.63 9.82 -7.52
CA SER A 225 -12.21 8.68 -6.73
C SER A 225 -12.22 7.42 -7.57
N TYR A 226 -11.35 6.47 -7.20
CA TYR A 226 -11.18 5.19 -7.88
C TYR A 226 -11.45 4.06 -6.89
N VAL A 227 -12.10 3.01 -7.37
CA VAL A 227 -12.54 1.89 -6.57
C VAL A 227 -12.12 0.59 -7.24
N ASP A 228 -12.09 -0.48 -6.45
CA ASP A 228 -11.91 -1.82 -6.99
C ASP A 228 -13.13 -2.23 -7.84
N ALA A 229 -13.06 -3.39 -8.51
CA ALA A 229 -14.16 -3.89 -9.34
C ALA A 229 -15.45 -4.21 -8.53
N GLU A 230 -15.36 -4.31 -7.20
CA GLU A 230 -16.49 -4.53 -6.30
C GLU A 230 -17.08 -3.22 -5.76
N GLY A 231 -16.41 -2.08 -5.97
CA GLY A 231 -16.80 -0.76 -5.48
C GLY A 231 -16.21 -0.38 -4.12
N ASN A 232 -15.26 -1.14 -3.59
CA ASN A 232 -14.56 -0.82 -2.36
C ASN A 232 -13.43 0.19 -2.61
N SER A 233 -13.12 0.99 -1.60
CA SER A 233 -11.98 1.90 -1.65
C SER A 233 -10.67 1.13 -1.61
N ILE A 234 -9.76 1.45 -2.52
CA ILE A 234 -8.43 0.85 -2.57
C ILE A 234 -7.53 1.52 -1.53
N ASN A 235 -6.78 0.73 -0.78
CA ASN A 235 -5.81 1.24 0.20
C ASN A 235 -4.68 2.01 -0.51
N MET A 236 -4.29 3.16 0.05
CA MET A 236 -3.19 3.99 -0.47
C MET A 236 -1.87 3.21 -0.55
N VAL A 237 -1.61 2.28 0.38
CA VAL A 237 -0.41 1.43 0.34
C VAL A 237 -0.43 0.55 -0.90
N GLN A 238 -1.56 -0.10 -1.17
CA GLN A 238 -1.72 -0.95 -2.36
C GLN A 238 -1.53 -0.16 -3.65
N MET A 239 -2.12 1.04 -3.73
CA MET A 239 -1.92 1.95 -4.86
C MET A 239 -0.43 2.32 -5.02
N THR A 240 0.27 2.64 -3.93
CA THR A 240 1.69 3.01 -3.98
C THR A 240 2.55 1.88 -4.52
N PHE A 241 2.33 0.64 -4.05
CA PHE A 241 3.05 -0.52 -4.58
C PHE A 241 2.70 -0.79 -6.04
N LEU A 242 1.43 -0.67 -6.44
CA LEU A 242 1.04 -0.81 -7.84
C LEU A 242 1.80 0.20 -8.72
N LYS A 243 1.90 1.45 -8.29
CA LYS A 243 2.66 2.49 -9.00
C LYS A 243 4.14 2.14 -9.13
N LEU A 244 4.77 1.61 -8.08
CA LEU A 244 6.17 1.18 -8.09
C LEU A 244 6.45 -0.01 -9.03
N LEU A 245 5.46 -0.85 -9.28
CA LEU A 245 5.56 -2.01 -10.17
C LEU A 245 5.22 -1.68 -11.62
N THR A 246 4.86 -0.44 -11.90
CA THR A 246 4.37 -0.01 -13.21
C THR A 246 5.42 0.82 -13.94
N ALA A 247 5.63 0.53 -15.23
CA ALA A 247 6.52 1.31 -16.08
C ALA A 247 5.82 2.47 -16.82
N SER A 248 4.56 2.27 -17.22
CA SER A 248 3.74 3.30 -17.87
C SER A 248 2.27 3.14 -17.52
N ALA A 249 1.52 4.24 -17.57
CA ALA A 249 0.08 4.21 -17.31
C ALA A 249 -0.70 4.99 -18.36
N ARG A 250 -1.86 4.45 -18.71
CA ARG A 250 -2.80 5.02 -19.67
C ARG A 250 -4.11 5.36 -18.97
N GLN A 251 -4.62 6.56 -19.23
CA GLN A 251 -5.95 6.96 -18.80
C GLN A 251 -6.62 7.80 -19.88
N ASN A 252 -7.90 7.56 -20.13
CA ASN A 252 -8.67 8.33 -21.10
C ASN A 252 -9.75 9.19 -20.42
N LEU A 253 -10.08 10.30 -21.07
CA LEU A 253 -11.17 11.18 -20.68
C LEU A 253 -11.92 11.63 -21.92
N THR A 254 -13.23 11.43 -21.90
CA THR A 254 -14.12 11.86 -22.98
C THR A 254 -14.84 13.13 -22.56
N TYR A 255 -14.65 14.20 -23.31
CA TYR A 255 -15.38 15.45 -23.16
C TYR A 255 -16.48 15.54 -24.21
N SER A 256 -17.72 15.74 -23.76
CA SER A 256 -18.89 15.98 -24.63
C SER A 256 -19.23 17.45 -24.61
N CYS A 257 -19.15 18.11 -25.77
CA CYS A 257 -19.30 19.56 -25.89
C CYS A 257 -20.55 19.95 -26.69
N HIS A 258 -21.09 21.12 -26.37
CA HIS A 258 -22.03 21.86 -27.19
C HIS A 258 -21.59 23.33 -27.24
N GLN A 259 -21.14 23.78 -28.42
CA GLN A 259 -20.58 25.12 -28.63
C GLN A 259 -19.43 25.48 -27.66
N SER A 260 -18.62 24.49 -27.28
CA SER A 260 -17.51 24.63 -26.34
C SER A 260 -16.29 23.89 -26.85
N VAL A 261 -15.11 24.47 -26.66
CA VAL A 261 -13.81 23.92 -27.05
C VAL A 261 -13.24 23.08 -25.90
N ALA A 262 -12.65 21.93 -26.25
CA ALA A 262 -12.09 20.98 -25.29
C ALA A 262 -10.55 20.91 -25.33
N TRP A 263 -9.97 21.08 -26.51
CA TRP A 263 -8.53 20.86 -26.71
C TRP A 263 -7.95 21.89 -27.67
N HIS A 264 -8.04 21.68 -28.98
CA HIS A 264 -7.57 22.65 -29.98
C HIS A 264 -8.70 23.62 -30.35
N ASP A 265 -8.46 24.93 -30.26
CA ASP A 265 -9.37 25.93 -30.80
C ASP A 265 -9.05 26.19 -32.27
N ALA A 266 -9.92 25.73 -33.18
CA ALA A 266 -9.71 25.89 -34.62
C ALA A 266 -9.90 27.33 -35.10
N THR A 267 -10.47 28.22 -34.28
CA THR A 267 -10.70 29.63 -34.66
C THR A 267 -9.52 30.52 -34.34
N THR A 268 -8.84 30.27 -33.23
CA THR A 268 -7.64 31.01 -32.80
C THR A 268 -6.34 30.28 -33.08
N ASP A 269 -6.42 29.01 -33.50
CA ASP A 269 -5.29 28.09 -33.66
C ASP A 269 -4.43 28.00 -32.39
N SER A 270 -5.09 27.90 -31.23
CA SER A 270 -4.43 27.87 -29.92
C SER A 270 -5.01 26.82 -28.97
N TYR A 271 -4.26 26.53 -27.90
CA TYR A 271 -4.61 25.56 -26.85
C TYR A 271 -4.91 26.23 -25.51
N ASP A 272 -5.09 27.55 -25.48
CA ASP A 272 -5.33 28.31 -24.23
C ASP A 272 -6.64 27.89 -23.53
N ARG A 273 -7.61 27.42 -24.33
CA ARG A 273 -8.91 26.89 -23.89
C ARG A 273 -8.92 25.38 -23.74
N ALA A 274 -7.76 24.72 -23.76
CA ALA A 274 -7.67 23.30 -23.52
C ALA A 274 -8.04 22.96 -22.07
N LEU A 275 -8.54 21.75 -21.88
CA LEU A 275 -8.73 21.17 -20.55
C LEU A 275 -7.38 21.02 -19.83
N ARG A 276 -7.40 21.26 -18.51
CA ARG A 276 -6.28 20.98 -17.62
C ARG A 276 -6.70 19.91 -16.62
N PHE A 277 -5.76 19.09 -16.19
CA PHE A 277 -5.98 17.96 -15.31
C PHE A 277 -5.17 18.13 -14.04
N LEU A 278 -5.69 17.66 -12.91
CA LEU A 278 -4.93 17.54 -11.68
C LEU A 278 -4.55 16.09 -11.48
N GLY A 279 -3.24 15.82 -11.40
CA GLY A 279 -2.73 14.50 -11.10
C GLY A 279 -2.81 14.14 -9.62
N SER A 280 -2.67 12.86 -9.29
CA SER A 280 -2.70 12.40 -7.89
C SER A 280 -1.54 12.88 -7.03
N ASN A 281 -0.52 13.50 -7.64
CA ASN A 281 0.62 14.15 -6.99
C ASN A 281 0.43 15.68 -6.83
N ASP A 282 -0.80 16.17 -6.98
CA ASP A 282 -1.16 17.59 -6.95
C ASP A 282 -0.48 18.45 -8.04
N GLU A 283 0.06 17.81 -9.08
CA GLU A 283 0.65 18.50 -10.23
C GLU A 283 -0.42 18.74 -11.31
N GLU A 284 -0.49 19.97 -11.80
CA GLU A 284 -1.34 20.32 -12.94
C GLU A 284 -0.73 19.78 -14.23
N MET A 285 -1.53 19.11 -15.05
CA MET A 285 -1.17 18.64 -16.38
C MET A 285 -2.00 19.37 -17.43
N SER A 286 -1.32 19.99 -18.38
CA SER A 286 -1.87 20.78 -19.47
C SER A 286 -1.16 20.44 -20.78
N TYR A 287 -1.64 20.98 -21.90
CA TYR A 287 -0.97 20.85 -23.20
C TYR A 287 0.47 21.36 -23.17
N ASP A 288 0.73 22.46 -22.47
CA ASP A 288 2.04 23.13 -22.47
C ASP A 288 3.09 22.41 -21.63
N ASN A 289 2.68 21.76 -20.53
CA ASN A 289 3.59 21.16 -19.56
C ASN A 289 3.70 19.64 -19.68
N ASN A 290 2.77 18.99 -20.38
CA ASN A 290 2.69 17.54 -20.44
C ASN A 290 2.54 17.01 -21.88
N PRO A 291 3.64 16.54 -22.51
CA PRO A 291 3.60 16.02 -23.88
C PRO A 291 2.92 14.64 -24.00
N PHE A 292 2.56 14.03 -22.87
CA PHE A 292 1.93 12.71 -22.82
C PHE A 292 0.41 12.75 -23.03
N ILE A 293 -0.18 13.95 -23.03
CA ILE A 293 -1.61 14.13 -23.32
C ILE A 293 -1.81 14.30 -24.83
N LYS A 294 -2.64 13.44 -25.42
CA LYS A 294 -2.96 13.46 -26.85
C LYS A 294 -4.47 13.37 -27.06
N ALA A 295 -4.97 14.10 -28.05
CA ALA A 295 -6.34 13.93 -28.51
C ALA A 295 -6.41 12.76 -29.51
N LEU A 296 -7.10 11.69 -29.13
CA LEU A 296 -7.41 10.58 -30.04
C LEU A 296 -8.45 10.99 -31.08
N SER A 297 -9.38 11.86 -30.69
CA SER A 297 -10.40 12.44 -31.54
C SER A 297 -10.76 13.81 -31.00
N ASP A 298 -10.78 14.84 -31.84
CA ASP A 298 -11.22 16.19 -31.45
C ASP A 298 -12.40 16.67 -32.31
N GLY A 299 -13.60 16.56 -31.77
CA GLY A 299 -14.84 17.04 -32.40
C GLY A 299 -15.30 18.40 -31.87
N CYS A 300 -14.58 19.00 -30.92
CA CYS A 300 -15.02 20.20 -30.20
C CYS A 300 -14.32 21.48 -30.66
N GLY A 301 -13.28 21.40 -31.49
CA GLY A 301 -12.48 22.57 -31.85
C GLY A 301 -13.18 23.66 -32.67
N MET A 302 -14.28 23.35 -33.37
CA MET A 302 -15.01 24.34 -34.19
C MET A 302 -16.08 25.13 -33.42
N ARG A 303 -16.26 24.89 -32.11
CA ARG A 303 -17.27 25.55 -31.25
C ARG A 303 -18.69 25.55 -31.85
N LYS A 304 -19.05 24.51 -32.60
CA LYS A 304 -20.32 24.38 -33.34
C LYS A 304 -21.02 23.06 -33.05
N GLY A 305 -22.31 23.14 -32.75
CA GLY A 305 -23.15 21.96 -32.56
C GLY A 305 -22.69 21.08 -31.39
N TYR A 306 -23.08 19.81 -31.45
CA TYR A 306 -22.64 18.78 -30.51
C TYR A 306 -21.40 18.09 -31.05
N GLY A 307 -20.40 17.91 -30.18
CA GLY A 307 -19.16 17.23 -30.50
C GLY A 307 -18.69 16.37 -29.32
N LYS A 308 -17.67 15.56 -29.59
CA LYS A 308 -16.95 14.79 -28.57
C LYS A 308 -15.46 14.88 -28.83
N THR A 309 -14.70 15.07 -27.77
CA THR A 309 -13.24 15.03 -27.79
C THR A 309 -12.77 13.97 -26.80
N VAL A 310 -11.95 13.03 -27.28
CA VAL A 310 -11.38 11.95 -26.46
C VAL A 310 -9.90 12.24 -26.29
N LEU A 311 -9.52 12.46 -25.04
CA LEU A 311 -8.14 12.70 -24.63
C LEU A 311 -7.58 11.43 -24.00
N GLU A 312 -6.35 11.10 -24.35
CA GLU A 312 -5.57 10.01 -23.77
C GLU A 312 -4.32 10.58 -23.12
N ILE A 313 -4.10 10.22 -21.86
CA ILE A 313 -2.87 10.47 -21.12
C ILE A 313 -2.11 9.15 -21.07
N ASN A 314 -0.96 9.08 -21.75
CA ASN A 314 -0.08 7.92 -21.73
C ASN A 314 1.30 8.33 -21.23
N THR A 315 1.50 8.25 -19.92
CA THR A 315 2.66 8.83 -19.24
C THR A 315 3.54 7.76 -18.57
N PRO A 316 4.87 7.87 -18.66
CA PRO A 316 5.79 7.09 -17.82
C PRO A 316 5.89 7.65 -16.39
N LYS A 317 5.36 8.85 -16.13
CA LYS A 317 5.34 9.46 -14.79
C LYS A 317 4.13 8.97 -14.01
N ILE A 318 4.27 7.81 -13.38
CA ILE A 318 3.16 7.11 -12.71
C ILE A 318 2.58 7.91 -11.53
N ASP A 319 3.39 8.77 -10.89
CA ASP A 319 2.93 9.61 -9.77
C ASP A 319 1.84 10.61 -10.18
N GLN A 320 1.80 11.01 -11.46
CA GLN A 320 0.81 11.94 -12.00
C GLN A 320 -0.57 11.32 -12.17
N VAL A 321 -0.69 9.99 -12.22
CA VAL A 321 -1.96 9.29 -12.40
C VAL A 321 -2.38 8.53 -11.13
N PRO A 322 -3.69 8.35 -10.89
CA PRO A 322 -4.81 8.76 -11.73
C PRO A 322 -5.14 10.27 -11.67
N ILE A 323 -5.95 10.74 -12.62
CA ILE A 323 -6.51 12.09 -12.61
C ILE A 323 -7.49 12.23 -11.43
N ILE A 324 -7.29 13.22 -10.57
CA ILE A 324 -8.14 13.49 -9.41
C ILE A 324 -9.11 14.67 -9.63
N ASP A 325 -8.80 15.57 -10.57
CA ASP A 325 -9.65 16.71 -10.90
C ASP A 325 -9.44 17.19 -12.35
N VAL A 326 -10.41 17.95 -12.87
CA VAL A 326 -10.39 18.51 -14.22
C VAL A 326 -10.83 19.97 -14.16
N MET A 327 -10.06 20.85 -14.77
CA MET A 327 -10.39 22.26 -14.93
C MET A 327 -10.99 22.51 -16.32
N PHE A 328 -12.11 23.22 -16.33
CA PHE A 328 -12.84 23.58 -17.55
C PHE A 328 -12.67 25.07 -17.83
N THR A 329 -12.26 25.45 -19.04
CA THR A 329 -11.94 26.84 -19.39
C THR A 329 -12.98 27.48 -20.32
N ASP A 330 -13.43 26.80 -21.40
CA ASP A 330 -14.39 27.37 -22.36
C ASP A 330 -15.86 27.06 -22.03
N PHE A 331 -16.40 27.69 -20.99
CA PHE A 331 -17.84 27.68 -20.70
C PHE A 331 -18.32 29.02 -20.13
N GLY A 332 -19.64 29.21 -20.01
CA GLY A 332 -20.25 30.40 -19.41
C GLY A 332 -21.27 31.10 -20.30
N ASP A 333 -21.19 30.92 -21.62
CA ASP A 333 -22.18 31.46 -22.55
C ASP A 333 -23.54 30.73 -22.41
N PRO A 334 -24.69 31.39 -22.65
CA PRO A 334 -26.03 30.81 -22.42
C PRO A 334 -26.31 29.51 -23.19
N ASN A 335 -25.66 29.34 -24.34
CA ASN A 335 -25.85 28.18 -25.21
C ASN A 335 -24.77 27.10 -25.02
N GLN A 336 -23.76 27.36 -24.19
CA GLN A 336 -22.71 26.40 -23.92
C GLN A 336 -23.16 25.33 -22.94
N LYS A 337 -22.88 24.10 -23.30
CA LYS A 337 -23.11 22.95 -22.43
C LYS A 337 -21.95 22.01 -22.57
N PHE A 338 -21.58 21.37 -21.48
CA PHE A 338 -20.58 20.33 -21.50
C PHE A 338 -20.88 19.23 -20.50
N GLY A 339 -20.30 18.07 -20.79
CA GLY A 339 -20.23 16.92 -19.91
C GLY A 339 -18.90 16.22 -20.13
N PHE A 340 -18.54 15.35 -19.22
CA PHE A 340 -17.32 14.57 -19.34
C PHE A 340 -17.54 13.18 -18.77
N GLU A 341 -16.73 12.24 -19.23
CA GLU A 341 -16.69 10.86 -18.78
C GLU A 341 -15.23 10.48 -18.55
N VAL A 342 -14.91 10.03 -17.35
CA VAL A 342 -13.56 9.63 -16.95
C VAL A 342 -13.47 8.13 -17.14
N GLY A 343 -12.51 7.65 -17.92
CA GLY A 343 -12.32 6.21 -18.06
C GLY A 343 -11.32 5.65 -17.04
N PRO A 344 -11.07 4.33 -17.08
CA PRO A 344 -10.19 3.67 -16.14
C PRO A 344 -8.75 4.14 -16.28
N VAL A 345 -8.02 4.11 -15.17
CA VAL A 345 -6.56 4.19 -15.17
C VAL A 345 -6.01 2.77 -15.33
N CYS A 346 -5.23 2.54 -16.38
CA CYS A 346 -4.64 1.25 -16.69
C CYS A 346 -3.12 1.34 -16.53
N PHE A 347 -2.59 0.52 -15.62
CA PHE A 347 -1.17 0.44 -15.29
C PHE A 347 -0.53 -0.71 -16.07
N LEU A 348 0.54 -0.43 -16.81
CA LEU A 348 1.31 -1.41 -17.58
C LEU A 348 2.68 -1.66 -16.91
N GLY A 349 2.86 -2.89 -16.42
CA GLY A 349 4.07 -3.37 -15.74
C GLY A 349 5.18 -3.87 -16.66
#